data_AF-A0A8J8BTB9-F1
#
_entry.id   AF-A0A8J8BTB9-F1
#
_cell.length_a   1.000
_cell.length_b   1.000
_cell.length_c   1.000
_cell.angle_alpha   90.00
_cell.angle_beta   90.00
_cell.angle_gamma   90.00
#
_symmetry.space_group_name_H-M   'P 1'
#
loop_
_entity.id
_entity.type
_entity.pdbx_description
1 polymer ?
#
loop_
_entity_poly.entity_id
_entity_poly.type
_entity_poly.pdbx_seq_one_letter_code
_entity_poly.pdbx_strand_id
1 'polypeptide(L)'
;MKDNRRPRICATLALPRMEMVKAGASAALSQGADLVEIRLDYLINPSEPLQKSADIGLPVIATMRREIDGGRFRGSEEARWDILREAAGVSDYTDLEFGFAKSDKVGELHDAGTKV
;
A
#
# COMPACT_ATOMS: atom_id res chain seq x y z
N MET A 1 18.25 -14.25 10.68
CA MET A 1 17.76 -13.03 11.37
C MET A 1 17.97 -11.84 10.44
N LYS A 2 16.93 -11.04 10.14
CA LYS A 2 17.10 -9.85 9.30
C LYS A 2 17.91 -8.81 10.08
N ASP A 3 19.04 -8.35 9.54
CA ASP A 3 19.86 -7.30 10.15
C ASP A 3 19.11 -5.97 10.09
N ASN A 4 18.68 -5.46 11.25
CA ASN A 4 17.93 -4.20 11.36
C ASN A 4 18.81 -2.95 11.13
N ARG A 5 20.09 -3.12 10.80
CA ARG A 5 21.05 -2.03 10.57
C ARG A 5 21.21 -1.65 9.10
N ARG A 6 20.68 -2.43 8.16
CA ARG A 6 20.67 -2.06 6.74
C ARG A 6 19.32 -1.46 6.33
N PRO A 7 19.29 -0.42 5.47
CA PRO A 7 18.06 0.04 4.86
C PRO A 7 17.31 -1.10 4.18
N ARG A 8 15.98 -1.09 4.25
CA ARG A 8 15.12 -2.03 3.53
C ARG A 8 14.87 -1.53 2.11
N ILE A 9 14.88 -2.43 1.13
CA ILE A 9 14.61 -2.12 -0.27
C ILE A 9 13.13 -2.34 -0.56
N CYS A 10 12.41 -1.27 -0.91
CA CYS A 10 11.02 -1.33 -1.35
C CYS A 10 10.95 -1.33 -2.90
N ALA A 11 10.20 -2.26 -3.48
CA ALA A 11 9.88 -2.26 -4.91
C ALA A 11 8.45 -1.76 -5.15
N THR A 12 8.28 -0.74 -5.98
CA THR A 12 6.97 -0.18 -6.31
C THR A 12 6.28 -0.96 -7.43
N LEU A 13 5.02 -1.34 -7.21
CA LEU A 13 4.16 -2.06 -8.13
C LEU A 13 3.01 -1.16 -8.59
N ALA A 14 3.23 -0.47 -9.71
CA ALA A 14 2.26 0.38 -10.39
C ALA A 14 1.59 -0.39 -11.54
N LEU A 15 0.78 -1.38 -11.19
CA LEU A 15 0.19 -2.36 -12.11
C LEU A 15 -1.34 -2.31 -12.08
N PRO A 16 -2.02 -2.59 -13.21
CA PRO A 16 -3.46 -2.35 -13.34
C PRO A 16 -4.36 -3.39 -12.67
N ARG A 17 -3.83 -4.56 -12.32
CA ARG A 17 -4.60 -5.72 -11.80
C ARG A 17 -3.85 -6.44 -10.70
N MET A 18 -4.57 -6.96 -9.71
CA MET A 18 -3.99 -7.67 -8.56
C MET A 18 -3.21 -8.94 -8.96
N GLU A 19 -3.61 -9.64 -10.02
CA GLU A 19 -2.85 -10.77 -10.57
C GLU A 19 -1.44 -10.37 -11.02
N MET A 20 -1.30 -9.20 -11.64
CA MET A 20 -0.02 -8.66 -12.06
C MET A 20 0.79 -8.17 -10.85
N VAL A 21 0.13 -7.58 -9.86
CA VAL A 21 0.76 -7.19 -8.58
C VAL A 21 1.40 -8.41 -7.91
N LYS A 22 0.71 -9.55 -7.85
CA LYS A 22 1.29 -10.79 -7.30
C LYS A 22 2.51 -11.26 -8.06
N ALA A 23 2.44 -11.32 -9.38
CA ALA A 23 3.57 -11.70 -10.22
C ALA A 23 4.74 -10.74 -10.03
N GLY A 24 4.47 -9.43 -9.94
CA GLY A 24 5.45 -8.39 -9.66
C GLY A 24 6.09 -8.53 -8.28
N ALA A 25 5.30 -8.83 -7.24
CA ALA A 25 5.81 -9.06 -5.89
C ALA A 25 6.70 -10.30 -5.81
N SER A 26 6.32 -11.39 -6.48
CA SER A 26 7.15 -12.60 -6.59
C SER A 26 8.47 -12.31 -7.30
N ALA A 27 8.45 -11.53 -8.38
CA ALA A 27 9.64 -11.09 -9.09
C ALA A 27 10.50 -10.11 -8.27
N ALA A 28 9.90 -9.27 -7.45
CA ALA A 28 10.61 -8.37 -6.54
C ALA A 28 11.30 -9.15 -5.41
N LEU A 29 10.60 -10.13 -4.84
CA LEU A 29 11.16 -11.04 -3.83
C LEU A 29 12.36 -11.82 -4.38
N SER A 30 12.28 -12.37 -5.59
CA SER A 30 13.39 -13.10 -6.20
C SER A 30 14.60 -12.21 -6.52
N GLN A 31 14.39 -10.90 -6.68
CA GLN A 31 15.44 -9.89 -6.83
C GLN A 31 15.94 -9.31 -5.51
N GLY A 32 15.42 -9.76 -4.37
CA GLY A 32 15.89 -9.38 -3.04
C GLY A 32 15.23 -8.15 -2.44
N ALA A 33 14.04 -7.75 -2.92
CA ALA A 33 13.24 -6.73 -2.24
C ALA A 33 12.85 -7.18 -0.83
N ASP A 34 12.86 -6.26 0.13
CA ASP A 34 12.49 -6.52 1.52
C ASP A 34 10.98 -6.31 1.77
N LEU A 35 10.33 -5.53 0.91
CA LEU A 35 8.92 -5.16 0.92
C LEU A 35 8.50 -4.63 -0.46
N VAL A 36 7.19 -4.50 -0.68
CA VAL A 36 6.63 -3.90 -1.89
C VAL A 36 5.69 -2.75 -1.55
N GLU A 37 5.65 -1.74 -2.41
CA GLU A 37 4.61 -0.71 -2.41
C GLU A 37 3.61 -1.06 -3.50
N ILE A 38 2.33 -1.22 -3.14
CA ILE A 38 1.24 -1.37 -4.11
C ILE A 38 0.61 -0.01 -4.32
N ARG A 39 0.70 0.49 -5.57
CA ARG A 39 0.08 1.74 -6.00
C ARG A 39 -1.37 1.49 -6.39
N LEU A 40 -2.26 1.61 -5.40
CA LEU A 40 -3.69 1.39 -5.55
C LEU A 40 -4.30 2.31 -6.60
N ASP A 41 -3.76 3.52 -6.77
CA ASP A 41 -4.19 4.49 -7.78
C ASP A 41 -3.92 4.05 -9.22
N TYR A 42 -3.14 2.98 -9.44
CA TYR A 42 -2.92 2.38 -10.76
C TYR A 42 -3.87 1.21 -11.06
N LEU A 43 -4.56 0.67 -10.05
CA LEU A 43 -5.52 -0.41 -10.24
C LEU A 43 -6.73 0.09 -11.02
N ILE A 44 -7.24 -0.75 -11.92
CA ILE A 44 -8.48 -0.47 -12.65
C ILE A 44 -9.67 -0.42 -11.68
N ASN A 45 -9.68 -1.32 -10.70
CA ASN A 45 -10.71 -1.42 -9.66
C ASN A 45 -10.04 -1.45 -8.27
N PRO A 46 -9.70 -0.29 -7.68
CA PRO A 46 -9.04 -0.22 -6.37
C PRO A 46 -9.94 -0.68 -5.20
N SER A 47 -11.25 -0.78 -5.43
CA SER A 47 -12.25 -1.26 -4.47
C SER A 47 -12.52 -2.77 -4.55
N GLU A 48 -11.91 -3.49 -5.50
CA GLU A 48 -11.93 -4.95 -5.43
C GLU A 48 -11.12 -5.40 -4.22
N PRO A 49 -11.56 -6.45 -3.49
CA PRO A 49 -10.99 -6.81 -2.20
C PRO A 49 -9.48 -6.98 -2.32
N LEU A 50 -8.76 -6.05 -1.69
CA LEU A 50 -7.33 -6.10 -1.58
C LEU A 50 -6.98 -7.39 -0.85
N GLN A 51 -6.16 -8.21 -1.49
CA GLN A 51 -5.75 -9.48 -0.90
C GLN A 51 -4.85 -9.20 0.31
N LYS A 52 -4.90 -10.08 1.30
CA LYS A 52 -4.05 -9.96 2.49
C LYS A 52 -2.58 -9.94 2.07
N SER A 53 -1.77 -9.10 2.70
CA SER A 53 -0.32 -9.04 2.45
C SER A 53 0.36 -10.40 2.59
N ALA A 54 -0.18 -11.28 3.45
CA ALA A 54 0.23 -12.68 3.56
C ALA A 54 0.20 -13.44 2.21
N ASP A 55 -0.76 -13.14 1.34
CA ASP A 55 -0.91 -13.78 0.02
C ASP A 55 0.06 -13.19 -1.04
N ILE A 56 0.70 -12.05 -0.74
CA ILE A 56 1.69 -11.38 -1.60
C ILE A 56 3.10 -11.93 -1.38
N GLY A 57 3.39 -12.48 -0.19
CA GLY A 57 4.69 -13.08 0.16
C GLY A 57 5.78 -12.10 0.58
N LEU A 58 5.46 -10.79 0.64
CA LEU A 58 6.31 -9.72 1.16
C LEU A 58 5.46 -8.75 1.99
N PRO A 59 6.05 -8.05 2.97
CA PRO A 59 5.37 -6.93 3.62
C PRO A 59 4.91 -5.89 2.59
N VAL A 60 3.71 -5.36 2.77
CA VAL A 60 3.07 -4.45 1.82
C VAL A 60 2.95 -3.03 2.38
N ILE A 61 3.33 -2.04 1.59
CA ILE A 61 2.89 -0.64 1.73
C ILE A 61 1.72 -0.42 0.78
N ALA A 62 0.55 -0.06 1.30
CA ALA A 62 -0.59 0.37 0.50
C ALA A 62 -0.54 1.89 0.29
N THR A 63 -0.51 2.32 -0.98
CA THR A 63 -0.46 3.75 -1.34
C THR A 63 -1.61 4.09 -2.28
N MET A 64 -2.45 5.06 -1.89
CA MET A 64 -3.48 5.65 -2.75
C MET A 64 -3.15 7.12 -3.04
N ARG A 65 -2.23 7.36 -3.99
CA ARG A 65 -1.66 8.70 -4.22
C ARG A 65 -2.63 9.58 -5.02
N ARG A 66 -2.87 10.79 -4.52
CA ARG A 66 -3.70 11.83 -5.17
C ARG A 66 -3.02 12.38 -6.43
N GLU A 67 -3.81 12.82 -7.40
CA GLU A 67 -3.28 13.45 -8.63
C GLU A 67 -2.43 14.70 -8.33
N ILE A 68 -2.84 15.52 -7.34
CA ILE A 68 -2.08 16.72 -6.93
C ILE A 68 -0.70 16.40 -6.33
N ASP A 69 -0.49 15.18 -5.83
CA ASP A 69 0.80 14.68 -5.32
C ASP A 69 1.48 13.72 -6.32
N GLY A 70 1.13 13.77 -7.61
CA GLY A 70 1.75 12.98 -8.67
C GLY A 70 1.22 11.53 -8.79
N GLY A 71 0.07 11.24 -8.19
CA GLY A 71 -0.65 9.99 -8.36
C GLY A 71 -1.67 10.00 -9.51
N ARG A 72 -2.53 8.98 -9.52
CA ARG A 72 -3.64 8.85 -10.50
C ARG A 72 -5.03 8.94 -9.87
N PHE A 73 -5.13 9.06 -8.56
CA PHE A 73 -6.43 9.18 -7.90
C PHE A 73 -7.02 10.58 -8.10
N ARG A 74 -8.23 10.62 -8.67
CA ARG A 74 -8.99 11.85 -8.99
C ARG A 74 -10.31 11.98 -8.23
N GLY A 75 -10.59 11.08 -7.30
CA GLY A 75 -11.81 11.10 -6.49
C GLY A 75 -11.72 12.10 -5.32
N SER A 76 -12.74 12.10 -4.47
CA SER A 76 -12.75 12.91 -3.24
C SER A 76 -11.86 12.30 -2.16
N GLU A 77 -11.46 13.12 -1.17
CA GLU A 77 -10.68 12.62 -0.03
C GLU A 77 -11.45 11.58 0.80
N GLU A 78 -12.79 11.68 0.86
CA GLU A 78 -13.64 10.69 1.52
C GLU A 78 -13.55 9.33 0.81
N ALA A 79 -13.70 9.31 -0.52
CA ALA A 79 -13.57 8.08 -1.30
C ALA A 79 -12.15 7.48 -1.21
N ARG A 80 -11.12 8.34 -1.18
CA ARG A 80 -9.73 7.91 -0.96
C ARG A 80 -9.55 7.26 0.40
N TRP A 81 -10.16 7.87 1.41
CA TRP A 81 -10.08 7.42 2.78
C TRP A 81 -10.74 6.06 2.96
N ASP A 82 -11.89 5.82 2.35
CA ASP A 82 -12.54 4.51 2.37
C ASP A 82 -11.63 3.41 1.82
N ILE A 83 -11.00 3.65 0.67
CA ILE A 83 -10.03 2.71 0.07
C ILE A 83 -8.84 2.46 1.02
N LEU A 84 -8.27 3.50 1.61
CA LEU A 84 -7.13 3.36 2.53
C LEU A 84 -7.47 2.61 3.80
N ARG A 85 -8.68 2.80 4.36
CA ARG A 85 -9.15 2.06 5.52
C ARG A 85 -9.32 0.58 5.23
N GLU A 86 -9.88 0.25 4.07
CA GLU A 86 -9.98 -1.14 3.63
C GLU A 86 -8.59 -1.75 3.42
N ALA A 87 -7.68 -1.00 2.79
CA ALA A 87 -6.29 -1.43 2.56
C ALA A 87 -5.51 -1.65 3.86
N ALA A 88 -5.76 -0.85 4.89
CA ALA A 88 -5.09 -0.95 6.18
C ALA A 88 -5.30 -2.31 6.85
N GLY A 89 -6.51 -2.88 6.75
CA GLY A 89 -6.82 -4.20 7.33
C GLY A 89 -6.11 -5.37 6.65
N VAL A 90 -5.44 -5.13 5.52
CA VAL A 90 -4.79 -6.15 4.71
C VAL A 90 -3.34 -5.83 4.34
N SER A 91 -2.77 -4.73 4.85
CA SER A 91 -1.40 -4.29 4.55
C SER A 91 -0.59 -4.00 5.82
N ASP A 92 0.72 -4.22 5.75
CA ASP A 92 1.64 -3.99 6.88
C ASP A 92 1.90 -2.49 7.13
N TYR A 93 1.83 -1.68 6.08
CA TYR A 93 1.97 -0.23 6.12
C TYR A 93 0.93 0.42 5.20
N THR A 94 0.44 1.59 5.59
CA THR A 94 -0.44 2.43 4.77
C THR A 94 0.19 3.81 4.63
N ASP A 95 0.44 4.24 3.40
CA ASP A 95 0.95 5.58 3.12
C ASP A 95 -0.18 6.61 3.19
N LEU A 96 0.03 7.67 3.97
CA LEU A 96 -0.92 8.76 4.15
C LEU A 96 -0.23 10.12 3.98
N GLU A 97 -0.80 10.98 3.13
CA GLU A 97 -0.23 12.31 2.89
C GLU A 97 -0.29 13.19 4.14
N PHE A 98 0.80 13.90 4.39
CA PHE A 98 1.01 14.70 5.61
C PHE A 98 -0.16 15.65 5.94
N GLY A 99 -0.73 16.33 4.94
CA GLY A 99 -1.85 17.26 5.15
C GLY A 99 -3.17 16.60 5.59
N PHE A 100 -3.29 15.28 5.41
CA PHE A 100 -4.44 14.48 5.81
C PHE A 100 -4.18 13.63 7.06
N ALA A 101 -2.91 13.39 7.40
CA ALA A 101 -2.46 12.56 8.53
C ALA A 101 -2.66 13.22 9.91
N LYS A 102 -3.92 13.39 10.32
CA LYS A 102 -4.32 13.83 11.66
C LYS A 102 -4.30 12.65 12.64
N SER A 103 -4.20 12.95 13.94
CA SER A 103 -4.07 11.93 14.99
C SER A 103 -5.23 10.93 15.04
N ASP A 104 -6.46 11.38 14.77
CA ASP A 104 -7.64 10.52 14.67
C ASP A 104 -7.53 9.54 13.49
N LYS A 105 -7.10 10.03 12.33
CA LYS A 105 -6.90 9.22 11.12
C LYS A 105 -5.79 8.19 11.30
N VAL A 106 -4.64 8.61 11.84
CA VAL A 106 -3.52 7.72 12.13
C VAL A 106 -3.93 6.65 13.16
N GLY A 107 -4.69 7.05 14.19
CA GLY A 107 -5.25 6.12 15.17
C GLY A 107 -6.15 5.06 14.53
N GLU A 108 -7.07 5.46 13.64
CA GLU A 108 -7.96 4.53 12.93
C GLU A 108 -7.18 3.50 12.09
N LEU A 109 -6.09 3.91 11.43
CA LEU A 109 -5.23 2.97 10.69
C LEU A 109 -4.44 2.02 11.61
N HIS A 110 -3.91 2.53 12.73
CA HIS A 110 -3.23 1.69 13.72
C HIS A 110 -4.18 0.66 14.34
N ASP A 111 -5.43 1.03 14.63
CA ASP A 111 -6.46 0.12 15.14
C ASP A 111 -6.81 -0.98 14.11
N ALA A 112 -6.66 -0.70 12.81
CA ALA A 112 -6.77 -1.68 11.74
C ALA A 112 -5.55 -2.62 11.62
N GLY A 113 -4.47 -2.37 12.37
CA GLY A 113 -3.28 -3.23 12.44
C GLY A 113 -2.16 -2.88 11.46
N THR A 114 -2.28 -1.76 10.73
CA THR A 114 -1.24 -1.27 9.82
C THR A 114 -0.32 -0.27 10.53
N LYS A 115 0.87 -0.01 9.95
CA LYS A 115 1.74 1.10 10.34
C LYS A 115 1.54 2.28 9.38
N VAL A 116 1.69 3.51 9.85
CA VAL A 116 1.55 4.72 9.04
C VAL A 116 2.84 5.52 9.05
#